data_AF-A0A4P9VSM8-F1
#
_entry.id   AF-A0A4P9VSM8-F1
#
_cell.length_a   1.000
_cell.length_b   1.000
_cell.length_c   1.000
_cell.angle_alpha   90.00
_cell.angle_beta   90.00
_cell.angle_gamma   90.00
#
_symmetry.space_group_name_H-M   'P 1'
#
loop_
_entity.id
_entity.type
_entity.pdbx_description
1 polymer ?
#
loop_
_entity_poly.entity_id
_entity_poly.type
_entity_poly.pdbx_seq_one_letter_code
_entity_poly.pdbx_strand_id
1 'polypeptide(L)' 'MGKGIRYSGEFKQEAVNQVVVHGYSVGEVADRLGISSKTLYQYCRQFLAESGRLYQR' A
#
# COMPACT_ATOMS: atom_id res chain seq x y z
N MET A 1 13.37 -21.52 6.91
CA MET A 1 12.12 -20.72 6.96
C MET A 1 12.47 -19.27 6.69
N GLY A 2 12.18 -18.78 5.48
CA GLY A 2 12.55 -17.43 5.05
C GLY A 2 11.84 -16.40 5.92
N LYS A 3 12.62 -15.48 6.52
CA LYS A 3 12.09 -14.32 7.23
C LYS A 3 11.39 -13.45 6.18
N GLY A 4 10.08 -13.61 6.01
CA GLY A 4 9.30 -12.76 5.12
C GLY A 4 9.58 -11.30 5.48
N ILE A 5 9.94 -10.49 4.48
CA ILE A 5 10.26 -9.08 4.69
C ILE A 5 9.04 -8.42 5.33
N ARG A 6 9.17 -8.05 6.61
CA ARG A 6 8.13 -7.35 7.35
C ARG A 6 8.38 -5.86 7.20
N TYR A 7 7.70 -5.26 6.23
CA TYR A 7 7.64 -3.81 6.13
C TYR A 7 6.89 -3.23 7.33
N SER A 8 7.38 -2.10 7.86
CA SER A 8 6.74 -1.38 8.97
C SER A 8 5.34 -0.90 8.57
N GLY A 9 4.47 -0.68 9.54
CA GLY A 9 3.13 -0.15 9.29
C GLY A 9 3.16 1.20 8.57
N GLU A 10 4.11 2.06 8.97
CA GLU A 10 4.36 3.38 8.35
C GLU A 10 4.72 3.25 6.87
N PHE A 11 5.60 2.30 6.51
CA PHE A 11 5.96 2.07 5.11
C PHE A 11 4.73 1.67 4.28
N LYS A 12 3.87 0.79 4.82
CA LYS A 12 2.67 0.37 4.12
C LYS A 12 1.67 1.51 3.96
N GLN A 13 1.50 2.34 5.00
CA GLN A 13 0.62 3.51 4.95
C GLN A 13 1.09 4.51 3.90
N GLU A 14 2.39 4.80 3.84
CA GLU A 14 2.94 5.73 2.85
C GLU A 14 2.78 5.20 1.42
N ALA A 15 2.99 3.90 1.22
CA ALA A 15 2.77 3.27 -0.09
C ALA A 15 1.29 3.39 -0.54
N VAL A 16 0.34 3.28 0.39
CA VAL A 16 -1.08 3.49 0.11
C VAL A 16 -1.39 4.97 -0.13
N ASN A 17 -0.78 5.90 0.62
CA ASN A 17 -0.97 7.34 0.41
C ASN A 17 -0.48 7.78 -0.97
N GLN A 18 0.62 7.22 -1.49
CA GLN A 18 1.08 7.51 -2.85
C GLN A 18 0.03 7.14 -3.92
N VAL A 19 -0.72 6.07 -3.70
CA VAL A 19 -1.79 5.66 -4.62
C VAL A 19 -3.06 6.49 -4.42
N VAL A 20 -3.49 6.67 -3.17
CA VAL A 20 -4.80 7.24 -2.84
C VAL A 20 -4.77 8.77 -2.78
N VAL A 21 -3.77 9.35 -2.12
CA VAL A 21 -3.63 10.80 -1.93
C VAL A 21 -2.99 11.45 -3.15
N HIS A 22 -1.91 10.87 -3.65
CA HIS A 22 -1.17 11.43 -4.78
C HIS A 22 -1.68 10.94 -6.15
N GLY A 23 -2.54 9.93 -6.19
CA GLY A 23 -3.14 9.42 -7.43
C GLY A 23 -2.18 8.64 -8.33
N TYR A 24 -1.04 8.17 -7.81
CA TYR A 24 -0.11 7.39 -8.62
C TYR A 24 -0.63 5.98 -8.91
N SER A 25 -0.21 5.44 -10.05
CA SER A 25 -0.55 4.07 -10.43
C SER A 25 0.09 3.06 -9.47
N VAL A 26 -0.67 2.04 -9.07
CA VAL A 26 -0.16 0.92 -8.23
C VAL A 26 1.09 0.28 -8.85
N GLY A 27 1.13 0.16 -10.18
CA GLY A 27 2.30 -0.36 -10.91
C GLY A 27 3.56 0.47 -10.70
N GLU A 28 3.45 1.80 -10.86
CA GLU A 28 4.59 2.72 -10.70
C GLU A 28 5.09 2.76 -9.26
N VAL A 29 4.18 2.81 -8.27
CA VAL A 29 4.55 2.83 -6.85
C VAL A 29 5.21 1.50 -6.46
N ALA A 30 4.69 0.38 -6.96
CA ALA A 30 5.29 -0.94 -6.70
C ALA A 30 6.71 -1.06 -7.28
N ASP A 31 6.92 -0.59 -8.51
CA ASP A 31 8.22 -0.58 -9.18
C ASP A 31 9.24 0.29 -8.42
N ARG A 32 8.85 1.53 -8.06
CA ARG A 32 9.70 2.46 -7.28
C ARG A 32 10.07 1.93 -5.90
N LEU A 33 9.14 1.26 -5.22
CA LEU A 33 9.36 0.70 -3.89
C LEU A 33 10.04 -0.68 -3.93
N GLY A 34 10.24 -1.27 -5.12
CA GLY A 34 10.83 -2.60 -5.28
C GLY A 34 9.95 -3.71 -4.68
N ILE A 35 8.63 -3.52 -4.65
CA ILE A 35 7.67 -4.51 -4.15
C ILE A 35 6.79 -5.03 -5.28
N SER A 36 6.13 -6.16 -5.06
CA SER A 36 5.15 -6.65 -6.03
C SER A 36 3.88 -5.80 -6.00
N SER A 37 3.28 -5.51 -7.16
CA SER A 37 2.00 -4.80 -7.23
C SER A 37 0.89 -5.55 -6.47
N LYS A 38 0.98 -6.88 -6.37
CA LYS A 38 0.06 -7.72 -5.57
C LYS A 38 0.15 -7.40 -4.08
N THR A 39 1.35 -7.19 -3.56
CA THR A 39 1.57 -6.76 -2.17
C THR A 39 0.98 -5.38 -1.94
N LEU A 40 1.18 -4.44 -2.87
CA LEU A 40 0.61 -3.10 -2.76
C LEU A 40 -0.92 -3.12 -2.80
N TYR A 41 -1.53 -3.96 -3.65
CA TYR A 41 -2.97 -4.20 -3.63
C TYR A 41 -3.47 -4.74 -2.29
N GLN A 42 -2.72 -5.65 -1.64
CA GLN A 42 -3.07 -6.13 -0.31
C GLN A 42 -3.02 -5.02 0.74
N TYR A 43 -2.01 -4.14 0.69
CA TYR A 43 -1.95 -2.99 1.58
C TYR A 43 -3.12 -2.05 1.34
N CYS A 44 -3.39 -1.64 0.10
CA CYS A 44 -4.57 -0.83 -0.21
C CYS A 44 -5.84 -1.48 0.32
N ARG A 45 -6.05 -2.79 0.13
CA ARG A 45 -7.23 -3.48 0.67
C ARG A 45 -7.29 -3.50 2.19
N GLN A 46 -6.18 -3.74 2.88
CA GLN A 46 -6.13 -3.73 4.35
C GLN A 46 -6.46 -2.33 4.87
N PHE A 47 -5.78 -1.30 4.36
CA PHE A 47 -5.97 0.08 4.79
C PHE A 47 -7.32 0.65 4.37
N LEU A 48 -7.89 0.28 3.22
CA LEU A 48 -9.23 0.68 2.81
C LEU A 48 -10.33 -0.06 3.59
N ALA A 49 -10.13 -1.33 3.95
CA ALA A 49 -11.07 -2.06 4.80
C ALA A 49 -11.08 -1.49 6.23
N GLU A 50 -9.89 -1.13 6.74
CA GLU A 50 -9.74 -0.52 8.06
C GLU A 50 -10.21 0.96 8.05
N SER A 51 -9.98 1.68 6.96
CA SER A 51 -10.39 3.08 6.76
C SER A 51 -11.69 3.26 5.98
N GLY A 52 -12.52 2.22 5.86
CA GLY A 52 -13.85 2.27 5.23
C GLY A 52 -14.84 3.24 5.90
N ARG A 53 -14.40 3.97 6.94
CA ARG A 53 -15.10 5.10 7.56
C ARG A 53 -14.55 6.48 7.19
N LEU A 54 -13.37 6.60 6.59
CA LEU A 54 -12.66 7.88 6.44
C LEU A 54 -12.33 8.28 5.00
N TYR A 55 -12.30 7.35 4.03
CA TYR A 55 -11.94 7.63 2.63
C TYR A 55 -13.13 7.59 1.65
N GLN A 56 -14.36 7.85 2.13
CA GLN A 56 -15.56 8.03 1.29
C GLN A 56 -16.03 9.50 1.22
N ARG A 57 -15.10 10.47 1.23
CA ARG A 57 -15.45 11.88 1.02
C ARG A 57 -14.71 12.46 -0.15
#